data_AF-A0A8J7TXL0-F1
#
_entry.id   AF-A0A8J7TXL0-F1
#
_cell.length_a   1.000
_cell.length_b   1.000
_cell.length_c   1.000
_cell.angle_alpha   90.00
_cell.angle_beta   90.00
_cell.angle_gamma   90.00
#
_symmetry.space_group_name_H-M   'P 1'
#
loop_
_entity.id
_entity.type
_entity.pdbx_description
1 polymer ?
#
loop_
_entity_poly.entity_id
_entity_poly.type
_entity_poly.pdbx_seq_one_letter_code
_entity_poly.pdbx_strand_id
1 'polypeptide(L)'
;MPRTFTAVRRFVHGLSHDARAGLSGLGWSYSTHIVQLVIRLGSSLILTRLLLPEAYGIFGPAMAVMFFLEMLSDIGIRPAVVRSPVGDQPAFLGTAWAMLLVRSIPFAAAIVGLAFVLPTWYDKPALYGVMLAIALRPILMALQNPTLFVLYRRINYRTPFFLDTFQTLLVTPATILLA
;
A
#
# COMPACT_ATOMS: atom_id res chain seq x y z
N MET A 1 5.66 20.66 -37.42
CA MET A 1 4.99 19.54 -36.72
C MET A 1 4.30 20.08 -35.47
N PRO A 2 3.06 19.65 -35.19
CA PRO A 2 1.97 20.60 -34.90
C PRO A 2 1.08 20.24 -33.70
N ARG A 3 0.34 21.23 -33.18
CA ARG A 3 -1.06 21.12 -32.69
C ARG A 3 -1.41 20.33 -31.41
N THR A 4 -0.50 19.60 -30.75
CA THR A 4 -0.87 18.80 -29.55
C THR A 4 -1.02 19.62 -28.27
N PHE A 5 -0.15 20.61 -28.03
CA PHE A 5 -0.15 21.37 -26.76
C PHE A 5 -1.38 22.28 -26.57
N THR A 6 -1.95 22.80 -27.65
CA THR A 6 -3.15 23.66 -27.60
C THR A 6 -4.45 22.87 -27.38
N ALA A 7 -4.49 21.59 -27.77
CA ALA A 7 -5.64 20.72 -27.55
C ALA A 7 -5.78 20.33 -26.07
N VAL A 8 -4.67 20.02 -25.40
CA VAL A 8 -4.64 19.69 -23.96
C VAL A 8 -5.11 20.87 -23.11
N ARG A 9 -4.68 22.08 -23.44
CA ARG A 9 -5.06 23.30 -22.69
C ARG A 9 -6.55 23.65 -22.83
N ARG A 10 -7.17 23.41 -24.00
CA ARG A 10 -8.62 23.58 -24.20
C ARG A 10 -9.44 22.50 -23.50
N PHE A 11 -8.96 21.25 -23.49
CA PHE A 11 -9.62 20.17 -22.77
C PHE A 11 -9.67 20.43 -21.26
N VAL A 12 -8.55 20.88 -20.67
CA VAL A 12 -8.49 21.24 -19.24
C VAL A 12 -9.37 22.45 -18.91
N HIS A 13 -9.53 23.40 -19.84
CA HIS A 13 -10.37 24.58 -19.62
C HIS A 13 -11.88 24.30 -19.69
N GLY A 14 -12.32 23.25 -20.41
CA GLY A 14 -13.73 22.86 -20.54
C GLY A 14 -14.24 21.88 -19.49
N LEU A 15 -13.40 21.42 -18.56
CA LEU A 15 -13.78 20.52 -17.47
C LEU A 15 -14.47 21.29 -16.33
N SER A 16 -15.63 20.78 -15.88
CA SER A 16 -16.42 21.31 -14.76
C SER A 16 -15.59 21.43 -13.48
N HIS A 17 -16.04 22.24 -12.52
CA HIS A 17 -15.31 22.48 -11.26
C HIS A 17 -14.97 21.17 -10.53
N ASP A 18 -15.86 20.17 -10.62
CA ASP A 18 -15.71 18.82 -10.07
C ASP A 18 -14.64 17.98 -10.77
N ALA A 19 -14.48 18.13 -12.09
CA ALA A 19 -13.46 17.42 -12.86
C ALA A 19 -12.05 17.97 -12.60
N ARG A 20 -11.91 19.28 -12.33
CA ARG A 20 -10.64 19.88 -11.88
C ARG A 20 -10.30 19.46 -10.45
N ALA A 21 -11.29 19.39 -9.56
CA ALA A 21 -11.12 18.85 -8.21
C ALA A 21 -10.69 17.37 -8.26
N GLY A 22 -11.32 16.55 -9.12
CA GLY A 22 -10.94 15.16 -9.36
C GLY A 22 -9.50 14.99 -9.87
N LEU A 23 -9.06 15.80 -10.83
CA LEU A 23 -7.69 15.79 -11.32
C LEU A 23 -6.67 16.22 -10.25
N SER A 24 -7.00 17.22 -9.43
CA SER A 24 -6.15 17.64 -8.31
C SER A 24 -6.08 16.58 -7.19
N GLY A 25 -7.17 15.86 -6.93
CA GLY A 25 -7.21 14.73 -5.99
C GLY A 25 -6.40 13.54 -6.48
N LEU A 26 -6.48 13.21 -7.78
CA LEU A 26 -5.61 12.21 -8.41
C LEU A 26 -4.14 12.61 -8.34
N GLY A 27 -3.83 13.87 -8.66
CA GLY A 27 -2.47 14.42 -8.55
C GLY A 27 -1.91 14.34 -7.13
N TRP A 28 -2.72 14.63 -6.11
CA TRP A 28 -2.32 14.54 -4.71
C TRP A 28 -2.08 13.09 -4.26
N SER A 29 -2.98 12.17 -4.60
CA SER A 29 -2.82 10.74 -4.27
C SER A 29 -1.59 10.13 -4.95
N TYR A 30 -1.36 10.44 -6.23
CA TYR A 30 -0.16 9.97 -6.92
C TYR A 30 1.12 10.57 -6.36
N SER A 31 1.11 11.86 -6.02
CA SER A 31 2.27 12.52 -5.40
C SER A 31 2.62 11.87 -4.07
N THR A 32 1.60 11.52 -3.27
CA THR A 32 1.77 10.80 -1.99
C THR A 32 2.45 9.45 -2.21
N HIS A 33 1.97 8.66 -3.18
CA HIS A 33 2.59 7.37 -3.50
C HIS A 33 4.02 7.52 -4.02
N ILE A 34 4.32 8.54 -4.82
CA ILE A 34 5.68 8.81 -5.30
C ILE A 34 6.59 9.18 -4.13
N VAL A 35 6.16 10.05 -3.22
CA VAL A 35 6.93 10.43 -2.03
C VAL A 35 7.18 9.22 -1.14
N GLN A 36 6.15 8.41 -0.88
CA GLN A 36 6.29 7.16 -0.13
C GLN A 36 7.24 6.18 -0.82
N LEU A 37 7.20 6.08 -2.15
CA LEU A 37 8.11 5.24 -2.91
C LEU A 37 9.56 5.71 -2.76
N VAL A 38 9.82 7.02 -2.89
CA VAL A 38 11.16 7.60 -2.72
C VAL A 38 11.69 7.40 -1.31
N ILE A 39 10.88 7.67 -0.28
CA ILE A 39 11.26 7.44 1.12
C ILE A 39 11.58 5.97 1.34
N ARG A 40 10.71 5.05 0.87
CA ARG A 40 10.91 3.61 1.07
C ARG A 40 12.16 3.10 0.36
N LEU A 41 12.45 3.61 -0.84
CA LEU A 41 13.68 3.28 -1.57
C LEU A 41 14.92 3.86 -0.90
N GLY A 42 14.87 5.11 -0.45
CA GLY A 42 15.97 5.75 0.26
C GLY A 42 16.28 5.04 1.59
N SER A 43 15.27 4.75 2.39
CA SER A 43 15.40 3.98 3.64
C SER A 43 15.96 2.59 3.37
N SER A 44 15.50 1.91 2.31
CA SER A 44 16.04 0.61 1.86
C SER A 44 17.55 0.69 1.57
N LEU A 45 18.00 1.71 0.83
CA LEU A 45 19.41 1.91 0.51
C LEU A 45 20.29 2.32 1.71
N ILE A 46 19.70 2.95 2.72
CA ILE A 46 20.41 3.27 3.97
C ILE A 46 20.58 1.99 4.79
N LEU A 47 19.51 1.21 4.92
CA LEU A 47 19.49 -0.06 5.65
C LEU A 47 20.46 -1.09 5.05
N THR A 48 20.67 -1.13 3.73
CA THR A 48 21.68 -2.01 3.12
C THR A 48 23.11 -1.69 3.58
N ARG A 49 23.38 -0.46 3.99
CA ARG A 49 24.68 -0.03 4.53
C ARG A 49 24.77 -0.11 6.05
N LEU A 50 23.63 -0.06 6.74
CA LEU A 50 23.55 -0.03 8.21
C LEU A 50 23.42 -1.44 8.82
N LEU A 51 22.59 -2.30 8.23
CA LEU A 51 22.55 -3.72 8.60
C LEU A 51 23.76 -4.41 8.00
N LEU A 52 24.40 -5.30 8.77
CA LEU A 52 25.36 -6.23 8.20
C LEU A 52 24.74 -6.92 6.96
N PRO A 53 25.49 -7.10 5.85
CA PRO A 53 24.97 -7.59 4.55
C PRO A 53 24.10 -8.86 4.63
N GLU A 54 24.32 -9.65 5.67
CA GLU A 54 23.63 -10.90 5.98
C GLU A 54 22.13 -10.70 6.27
N ALA A 55 21.75 -9.70 7.07
CA ALA A 55 20.37 -9.46 7.46
C ALA A 55 19.55 -8.83 6.31
N TYR A 56 20.14 -7.89 5.58
CA TYR A 56 19.45 -7.23 4.46
C TYR A 56 19.08 -8.21 3.34
N GLY A 57 19.97 -9.17 3.06
CA GLY A 57 19.75 -10.17 2.04
C GLY A 57 18.71 -11.24 2.40
N ILE A 58 18.13 -11.22 3.62
CA ILE A 58 16.98 -12.05 4.00
C ILE A 58 15.68 -11.23 3.87
N PHE A 59 15.66 -10.00 4.39
CA PHE A 59 14.46 -9.16 4.37
C PHE A 59 14.08 -8.67 2.98
N GLY A 60 15.05 -8.36 2.11
CA GLY A 60 14.79 -7.84 0.76
C GLY A 60 13.86 -8.74 -0.08
N PRO A 61 14.23 -10.02 -0.30
CA PRO A 61 13.39 -10.97 -1.03
C PRO A 61 12.01 -11.17 -0.38
N ALA A 62 11.96 -11.26 0.95
CA ALA A 62 10.71 -11.41 1.69
C ALA A 62 9.74 -10.23 1.46
N MET A 63 10.26 -9.00 1.53
CA MET A 63 9.49 -7.78 1.24
C MET A 63 9.06 -7.70 -0.22
N ALA A 64 9.92 -8.08 -1.17
CA ALA A 64 9.59 -8.08 -2.59
C ALA A 64 8.41 -9.01 -2.90
N VAL A 65 8.42 -10.23 -2.35
CA VAL A 65 7.32 -11.19 -2.47
C VAL A 65 6.04 -10.64 -1.84
N MET A 66 6.14 -10.06 -0.65
CA MET A 66 4.99 -9.45 0.02
C MET A 66 4.36 -8.35 -0.84
N PHE A 67 5.16 -7.41 -1.37
CA PHE A 67 4.64 -6.34 -2.23
C PHE A 67 4.05 -6.88 -3.54
N PHE A 68 4.69 -7.87 -4.15
CA PHE A 68 4.17 -8.49 -5.37
C PHE A 68 2.79 -9.12 -5.14
N LEU A 69 2.65 -9.92 -4.08
CA LEU A 69 1.37 -10.49 -3.69
C LEU A 69 0.35 -9.42 -3.32
N GLU A 70 0.78 -8.35 -2.62
CA GLU A 70 -0.06 -7.19 -2.23
C GLU A 70 -0.72 -6.56 -3.45
N MET A 71 0.05 -6.32 -4.50
CA MET A 71 -0.44 -5.79 -5.76
C MET A 71 -1.36 -6.76 -6.49
N LEU A 72 -0.98 -8.05 -6.56
CA LEU A 72 -1.78 -9.05 -7.26
C LEU A 72 -3.16 -9.28 -6.62
N SER A 73 -3.20 -9.19 -5.29
CA SER A 73 -4.40 -9.45 -4.51
C SER A 73 -5.27 -8.20 -4.30
N ASP A 74 -4.85 -7.01 -4.75
CA ASP A 74 -5.66 -5.81 -4.54
C ASP A 74 -6.90 -5.80 -5.44
N ILE A 75 -8.06 -6.10 -4.84
CA ILE A 75 -9.36 -6.18 -5.53
C ILE A 75 -10.01 -4.78 -5.65
N GLY A 76 -9.36 -3.71 -5.17
CA GLY A 76 -9.91 -2.35 -5.28
C GLY A 76 -11.09 -2.07 -4.34
N ILE A 77 -11.15 -2.78 -3.21
CA ILE A 77 -12.20 -2.63 -2.18
C ILE A 77 -12.25 -1.18 -1.67
N ARG A 78 -11.10 -0.54 -1.44
CA ARG A 78 -11.04 0.86 -0.97
C ARG A 78 -11.65 1.84 -1.99
N PRO A 79 -11.26 1.84 -3.29
CA PRO A 79 -11.95 2.61 -4.32
C PRO A 79 -13.46 2.37 -4.41
N ALA A 80 -13.90 1.12 -4.22
CA ALA A 80 -15.32 0.77 -4.27
C ALA A 80 -16.12 1.43 -3.13
N VAL A 81 -15.57 1.46 -1.90
CA VAL A 81 -16.17 2.18 -0.77
C VAL A 81 -16.24 3.69 -1.03
N VAL A 82 -15.19 4.28 -1.56
CA VAL A 82 -15.12 5.73 -1.82
C VAL A 82 -16.08 6.16 -2.93
N ARG A 83 -16.21 5.38 -4.00
CA ARG A 83 -17.06 5.72 -5.16
C ARG A 83 -18.53 5.36 -4.96
N SER A 84 -18.84 4.40 -4.08
CA SER A 84 -20.21 3.94 -3.88
C SER A 84 -21.06 5.00 -3.18
N PRO A 85 -22.26 5.35 -3.70
CA PRO A 85 -23.16 6.29 -3.03
C PRO A 85 -23.60 5.79 -1.65
N VAL A 86 -23.62 4.47 -1.43
CA VAL A 86 -23.97 3.82 -0.16
C VAL A 86 -22.75 3.41 0.68
N GLY A 87 -21.54 3.85 0.33
CA GLY A 87 -20.29 3.49 1.01
C GLY A 87 -20.21 3.83 2.51
N ASP A 88 -21.12 4.66 3.02
CA ASP A 88 -21.19 5.06 4.44
C ASP A 88 -22.12 4.15 5.25
N GLN A 89 -22.88 3.28 4.58
CA GLN A 89 -23.84 2.43 5.25
C GLN A 89 -23.10 1.30 6.00
N PRO A 90 -23.43 1.04 7.27
CA PRO A 90 -22.79 -0.02 8.06
C PRO A 90 -22.82 -1.39 7.37
N ALA A 91 -23.92 -1.71 6.66
CA ALA A 91 -24.04 -2.95 5.91
C ALA A 91 -23.00 -3.06 4.78
N PHE A 92 -22.79 -1.98 4.02
CA PHE A 92 -21.80 -1.94 2.93
C PHE A 92 -20.37 -2.07 3.46
N LEU A 93 -20.06 -1.38 4.56
CA LEU A 93 -18.75 -1.45 5.23
C LEU A 93 -18.49 -2.84 5.80
N GLY A 94 -19.51 -3.49 6.37
CA GLY A 94 -19.45 -4.87 6.83
C GLY A 94 -19.10 -5.84 5.70
N THR A 95 -19.72 -5.68 4.52
CA THR A 95 -19.38 -6.47 3.33
C THR A 95 -17.96 -6.21 2.84
N ALA A 96 -17.55 -4.95 2.75
CA ALA A 96 -16.18 -4.58 2.36
C ALA A 96 -15.13 -5.17 3.31
N TRP A 97 -15.41 -5.16 4.62
CA TRP A 97 -14.56 -5.76 5.63
C TRP A 97 -14.51 -7.28 5.55
N ALA A 98 -15.66 -7.94 5.36
CA ALA A 98 -15.71 -9.38 5.14
C ALA A 98 -14.89 -9.78 3.90
N MET A 99 -14.94 -9.01 2.81
CA MET A 99 -14.10 -9.23 1.62
C MET A 99 -12.61 -9.06 1.93
N LEU A 100 -12.22 -8.10 2.78
CA LEU A 100 -10.82 -7.95 3.22
C LEU A 100 -10.35 -9.15 4.03
N LEU A 101 -11.17 -9.65 4.96
CA LEU A 101 -10.88 -10.86 5.72
C LEU A 101 -10.73 -12.08 4.81
N VAL A 102 -11.71 -12.31 3.94
CA VAL A 102 -11.69 -13.45 3.01
C VAL A 102 -10.49 -13.37 2.06
N ARG A 103 -10.11 -12.17 1.59
CA ARG A 103 -8.90 -11.94 0.78
C ARG A 103 -7.61 -12.25 1.56
N SER A 104 -7.56 -11.92 2.85
CA SER A 104 -6.33 -12.08 3.65
C SER A 104 -5.89 -13.54 3.81
N ILE A 105 -6.84 -14.49 3.76
CA ILE A 105 -6.58 -15.93 3.90
C ILE A 105 -5.73 -16.50 2.75
N PRO A 106 -6.15 -16.44 1.48
CA PRO A 106 -5.35 -16.93 0.36
C PRO A 106 -4.04 -16.15 0.21
N PHE A 107 -4.01 -14.88 0.62
CA PHE A 107 -2.79 -14.08 0.66
C PHE A 107 -1.76 -14.64 1.63
N ALA A 108 -2.15 -14.85 2.89
CA ALA A 108 -1.28 -15.41 3.92
C ALA A 108 -0.84 -16.83 3.54
N ALA A 109 -1.76 -17.64 3.02
CA ALA A 109 -1.47 -18.99 2.54
C ALA A 109 -0.44 -18.98 1.39
N ALA A 110 -0.51 -18.02 0.46
CA ALA A 110 0.47 -17.88 -0.60
C ALA A 110 1.87 -17.55 -0.07
N ILE A 111 1.98 -16.66 0.93
CA ILE A 111 3.27 -16.38 1.59
C ILE A 111 3.81 -17.63 2.27
N VAL A 112 2.98 -18.34 3.05
CA VAL A 112 3.37 -19.58 3.73
C VAL A 112 3.83 -20.64 2.72
N GLY A 113 3.12 -20.80 1.60
CA GLY A 113 3.53 -21.73 0.54
C GLY A 113 4.89 -21.36 -0.05
N LEU A 114 5.13 -20.08 -0.33
CA LEU A 114 6.43 -19.60 -0.82
C LEU A 114 7.53 -19.72 0.24
N ALA A 115 7.19 -19.69 1.53
CA ALA A 115 8.15 -19.88 2.62
C ALA A 115 8.82 -21.26 2.58
N PHE A 116 8.17 -22.30 2.03
CA PHE A 116 8.81 -23.62 1.88
C PHE A 116 9.80 -23.70 0.72
N VAL A 117 9.69 -22.81 -0.28
CA VAL A 117 10.46 -22.88 -1.53
C VAL A 117 11.58 -21.83 -1.56
N LEU A 118 11.30 -20.59 -1.18
CA LEU A 118 12.25 -19.50 -1.34
C LEU A 118 13.53 -19.63 -0.47
N PRO A 119 13.48 -20.14 0.78
CA PRO A 119 14.70 -20.31 1.59
C PRO A 119 15.72 -21.25 0.96
N THR A 120 15.27 -22.27 0.20
CA THR A 120 16.16 -23.19 -0.51
C THR A 120 16.68 -22.58 -1.81
N TRP A 121 15.88 -21.76 -2.50
CA TRP A 121 16.33 -21.05 -3.72
C TRP A 121 17.32 -19.93 -3.45
N TYR A 122 17.22 -19.27 -2.29
CA TYR A 122 18.08 -18.16 -1.88
C TYR A 122 19.26 -18.59 -1.01
N ASP A 123 19.43 -19.90 -0.74
CA ASP A 123 20.44 -20.45 0.18
C ASP A 123 20.44 -19.77 1.57
N LYS A 124 19.25 -19.44 2.08
CA LYS A 124 19.07 -18.69 3.34
C LYS A 124 17.96 -19.28 4.21
N PRO A 125 18.29 -20.21 5.12
CA PRO A 125 17.31 -20.84 6.00
C PRO A 125 16.51 -19.86 6.87
N ALA A 126 17.16 -18.77 7.31
CA ALA A 126 16.52 -17.72 8.09
C ALA A 126 15.35 -17.02 7.37
N LEU A 127 15.29 -17.10 6.03
CA LEU A 127 14.18 -16.57 5.24
C LEU A 127 12.84 -17.23 5.59
N TYR A 128 12.86 -18.51 5.99
CA TYR A 128 11.65 -19.23 6.39
C TYR A 128 10.91 -18.53 7.53
N GLY A 129 11.64 -18.21 8.61
CA GLY A 129 11.07 -17.55 9.78
C GLY A 129 10.54 -16.16 9.46
N VAL A 130 11.27 -15.39 8.65
CA VAL A 130 10.83 -14.06 8.21
C VAL A 130 9.56 -14.15 7.38
N MET A 131 9.48 -15.07 6.43
CA MET A 131 8.30 -15.25 5.59
C MET A 131 7.06 -15.64 6.40
N LEU A 132 7.20 -16.53 7.38
CA LEU A 132 6.10 -16.86 8.29
C LEU A 132 5.67 -15.66 9.14
N ALA A 133 6.62 -14.88 9.65
CA ALA A 133 6.32 -13.69 10.43
C ALA A 133 5.51 -12.66 9.62
N ILE A 134 5.90 -12.42 8.36
CA ILE A 134 5.21 -11.46 7.51
C ILE A 134 3.87 -11.98 6.95
N ALA A 135 3.65 -13.30 6.93
CA ALA A 135 2.37 -13.89 6.56
C ALA A 135 1.22 -13.50 7.50
N LEU A 136 1.52 -13.07 8.73
CA LEU A 136 0.54 -12.55 9.68
C LEU A 136 0.05 -11.13 9.33
N ARG A 137 0.89 -10.33 8.66
CA ARG A 137 0.57 -8.94 8.30
C ARG A 137 -0.78 -8.77 7.58
N PRO A 138 -1.10 -9.51 6.50
CA PRO A 138 -2.39 -9.36 5.80
C PRO A 138 -3.59 -9.64 6.71
N ILE A 139 -3.48 -10.60 7.64
CA ILE A 139 -4.54 -10.94 8.60
C ILE A 139 -4.72 -9.79 9.60
N LEU A 140 -3.62 -9.28 10.17
CA LEU A 140 -3.64 -8.14 11.09
C LEU A 140 -4.22 -6.88 10.43
N MET A 141 -3.89 -6.64 9.16
CA MET A 141 -4.44 -5.52 8.39
C MET A 141 -5.93 -5.70 8.10
N ALA A 142 -6.39 -6.91 7.84
CA ALA A 142 -7.81 -7.19 7.61
C ALA A 142 -8.66 -7.07 8.88
N LEU A 143 -8.07 -7.23 10.06
CA LEU A 143 -8.74 -7.00 11.35
C LEU A 143 -8.93 -5.51 11.69
N GLN A 144 -8.29 -4.59 10.96
CA GLN A 144 -8.46 -3.15 11.22
C GLN A 144 -9.90 -2.70 10.91
N ASN A 145 -10.39 -1.74 11.72
CA ASN A 145 -11.77 -1.29 11.64
C ASN A 145 -12.04 -0.56 10.30
N PRO A 146 -13.01 -1.01 9.49
CA PRO A 146 -13.35 -0.44 8.18
C PRO A 146 -13.96 0.96 8.25
N THR A 147 -14.34 1.44 9.44
CA THR A 147 -14.83 2.82 9.65
C THR A 147 -13.78 3.86 9.25
N LEU A 148 -12.49 3.50 9.25
CA LEU A 148 -11.42 4.32 8.69
C LEU A 148 -11.65 4.65 7.20
N PHE A 149 -12.28 3.77 6.42
CA PHE A 149 -12.60 4.05 5.01
C PHE A 149 -13.65 5.16 4.83
N VAL A 150 -14.52 5.38 5.82
CA VAL A 150 -15.53 6.46 5.81
C VAL A 150 -14.89 7.82 6.09
N LEU A 151 -13.82 7.86 6.92
CA LEU A 151 -13.00 9.06 7.11
C LEU A 151 -12.41 9.57 5.79
N TYR A 152 -12.06 8.67 4.86
CA TYR A 152 -11.61 9.06 3.51
C TYR A 152 -12.70 9.70 2.65
N ARG A 153 -13.99 9.37 2.88
CA ARG A 153 -15.11 9.90 2.09
C ARG A 153 -15.64 11.24 2.60
N ARG A 154 -15.56 11.50 3.91
CA ARG A 154 -16.25 12.67 4.49
C ARG A 154 -15.45 13.97 4.58
N ILE A 155 -14.12 13.98 4.74
CA ILE A 155 -13.42 15.25 5.04
C ILE A 155 -11.97 15.24 4.49
N ASN A 156 -11.68 16.20 3.61
CA ASN A 156 -10.36 16.79 3.30
C ASN A 156 -9.17 15.80 3.11
N TYR A 157 -8.70 15.62 1.87
CA TYR A 157 -7.54 14.79 1.46
C TYR A 157 -6.24 14.99 2.29
N ARG A 158 -6.18 16.03 3.13
CA ARG A 158 -5.09 16.31 4.07
C ARG A 158 -5.01 15.31 5.21
N THR A 159 -6.13 14.91 5.83
CA THR A 159 -6.07 14.10 7.06
C THR A 159 -5.51 12.70 6.82
N PRO A 160 -5.94 11.95 5.79
CA PRO A 160 -5.36 10.62 5.53
C PRO A 160 -3.94 10.68 4.98
N PHE A 161 -3.61 11.72 4.20
CA PHE A 161 -2.24 12.00 3.78
C PHE A 161 -1.31 12.19 4.98
N PHE A 162 -1.72 13.00 5.97
CA PHE A 162 -0.94 13.20 7.18
C PHE A 162 -0.86 11.94 8.03
N LEU A 163 -1.94 11.16 8.14
CA LEU A 163 -1.92 9.89 8.88
C LEU A 163 -0.95 8.88 8.25
N ASP A 164 -1.03 8.62 6.94
CA ASP A 164 -0.16 7.66 6.25
C ASP A 164 1.30 8.13 6.20
N THR A 165 1.53 9.44 6.00
CA THR A 165 2.87 10.02 6.01
C THR A 165 3.48 9.96 7.41
N PHE A 166 2.70 10.27 8.44
CA PHE A 166 3.13 10.17 9.84
C PHE A 166 3.40 8.71 10.23
N GLN A 167 2.56 7.78 9.81
CA GLN A 167 2.78 6.35 10.02
C GLN A 167 4.07 5.89 9.34
N THR A 168 4.30 6.31 8.10
CA THR A 168 5.53 5.99 7.36
C THR A 168 6.75 6.56 8.06
N LEU A 169 6.69 7.82 8.52
CA LEU A 169 7.76 8.52 9.23
C LEU A 169 8.03 7.96 10.64
N LEU A 170 7.08 7.28 11.28
CA LEU A 170 7.31 6.59 12.55
C LEU A 170 7.89 5.19 12.35
N VAL A 171 7.36 4.46 11.36
CA VAL A 171 7.76 3.07 11.11
C VAL A 171 9.17 3.01 10.51
N THR A 172 9.54 3.94 9.61
CA THR A 172 10.88 3.89 8.96
C THR A 172 12.05 4.08 9.94
N PRO A 173 12.07 5.07 10.85
CA PRO A 173 13.14 5.22 11.84
C PRO A 173 13.15 4.12 12.88
N ALA A 174 11.98 3.65 13.33
CA ALA A 174 11.91 2.50 14.25
C ALA A 174 12.49 1.23 13.60
N THR A 175 12.23 1.03 12.31
CA THR A 175 12.85 -0.05 11.52
C THR A 175 14.36 0.11 11.41
N ILE A 176 14.85 1.35 11.27
CA ILE A 176 16.30 1.65 11.20
C ILE A 176 17.00 1.51 12.56
N LEU A 177 16.32 1.82 13.66
CA LEU A 177 16.86 1.73 15.02
C LEU A 177 16.88 0.30 15.58
N LEU A 178 15.96 -0.56 15.13
CA LEU A 178 15.88 -1.97 15.52
C LEU A 178 16.73 -2.92 14.65
N ALA A 179 17.33 -2.37 13.60
CA ALA A 179 18.13 -3.04 12.58
C ALA A 179 19.63 -2.97 12.90
#